data_AF-A0A292PK46-F1
#
_entry.id   AF-A0A292PK46-F1
#
_cell.length_a   1.000
_cell.length_b   1.000
_cell.length_c   1.000
_cell.angle_alpha   90.00
_cell.angle_beta   90.00
_cell.angle_gamma   90.00
#
_symmetry.space_group_name_H-M   'P 1'
#
loop_
_entity.id
_entity.type
_entity.pdbx_description
1 polymer ?
#
loop_
_entity_poly.entity_id
_entity_poly.type
_entity_poly.pdbx_seq_one_letter_code
_entity_poly.pdbx_strand_id
1 'polypeptide(L)'
;MATSADFIRLAQTLPPRLTRFFAKYPPGTANDVVKNPFKPTIHPVTKKWHNPVYSLRRQKELVVLARDYGLEDLLPPTVKKTAVREKRALEGPKMKKMMSPKGKEWERTLKGRLEMREKAMRGMPNLIERWRKAGHGRGWTEWPR
;
A
#
# COMPACT_ATOMS: atom_id res chain seq x y z
N MET A 1 -22.48 33.28 -26.17
CA MET A 1 -21.47 33.38 -25.09
C MET A 1 -22.20 33.40 -23.77
N ALA A 2 -21.83 32.53 -22.82
CA ALA A 2 -22.41 32.60 -21.47
C ALA A 2 -21.98 33.92 -20.79
N THR A 3 -22.90 34.58 -20.11
CA THR A 3 -22.62 35.85 -19.42
C THR A 3 -22.13 35.60 -17.99
N SER A 4 -21.51 36.60 -17.36
CA SER A 4 -21.11 36.53 -15.94
C SER A 4 -22.30 36.21 -15.03
N ALA A 5 -23.48 36.76 -15.33
CA ALA A 5 -24.72 36.47 -14.59
C ALA A 5 -25.14 35.00 -14.68
N ASP A 6 -24.96 34.36 -15.84
CA ASP A 6 -25.28 32.93 -16.02
C ASP A 6 -24.35 32.04 -15.20
N PHE A 7 -23.05 32.37 -15.13
CA PHE A 7 -22.11 31.65 -14.27
C PHE A 7 -22.43 31.83 -12.78
N ILE A 8 -22.89 33.01 -12.37
CA ILE A 8 -23.33 33.25 -10.98
C ILE A 8 -24.56 32.40 -10.66
N ARG A 9 -25.55 32.34 -11.56
CA ARG A 9 -26.73 31.47 -11.40
C ARG A 9 -26.33 30.01 -11.30
N LEU A 10 -25.39 29.55 -12.14
CA LEU A 10 -24.87 28.18 -12.09
C LEU A 10 -24.12 27.89 -10.78
N ALA A 11 -23.35 28.84 -10.27
CA ALA A 11 -22.68 28.69 -8.98
C ALA A 11 -23.68 28.62 -7.81
N GLN A 12 -24.83 29.29 -7.93
CA GLN A 12 -25.89 29.24 -6.91
C GLN A 12 -26.63 27.90 -6.86
N THR A 13 -26.64 27.11 -7.94
CA THR A 13 -27.28 25.77 -7.96
C THR A 13 -26.42 24.68 -7.31
N LEU A 14 -25.19 25.01 -6.89
CA LEU A 14 -24.27 24.06 -6.27
C LEU A 14 -24.75 23.59 -4.88
N PRO A 15 -24.44 22.34 -4.49
CA PRO A 15 -24.81 21.84 -3.17
C PRO A 15 -24.21 22.68 -2.05
N PRO A 16 -24.95 22.93 -0.95
CA PRO A 16 -24.51 23.83 0.12
C PRO A 16 -23.21 23.37 0.79
N ARG A 17 -22.92 22.06 0.77
CA ARG A 17 -21.65 21.51 1.29
C ARG A 17 -20.44 22.01 0.51
N LEU A 18 -20.55 22.07 -0.81
CA LEU A 18 -19.48 22.50 -1.71
C LEU A 18 -19.40 24.03 -1.76
N THR A 19 -20.54 24.72 -1.74
CA THR A 19 -20.60 26.19 -1.62
C THR A 19 -19.94 26.67 -0.32
N ARG A 20 -20.25 26.06 0.83
CA ARG A 20 -19.61 26.37 2.12
C ARG A 20 -18.12 26.07 2.12
N PHE A 21 -17.70 25.01 1.43
CA PHE A 21 -16.29 24.68 1.30
C PHE A 21 -15.55 25.78 0.54
N PHE A 22 -16.03 26.17 -0.64
CA PHE A 22 -15.40 27.21 -1.45
C PHE A 22 -15.50 28.61 -0.84
N ALA A 23 -16.56 28.91 -0.08
CA ALA A 23 -16.65 30.15 0.69
C ALA A 23 -15.55 30.25 1.75
N LYS A 24 -15.16 29.13 2.38
CA LYS A 24 -14.10 29.09 3.39
C LYS A 24 -12.70 28.93 2.78
N TYR A 25 -12.59 28.18 1.70
CA TYR A 25 -11.35 27.85 1.01
C TYR A 25 -11.51 28.17 -0.48
N PRO A 26 -11.36 29.43 -0.88
CA PRO A 26 -11.48 29.82 -2.27
C PRO A 26 -10.42 29.12 -3.13
N PRO A 27 -10.75 28.77 -4.40
CA PRO A 27 -9.84 28.04 -5.27
C PRO A 27 -8.53 28.82 -5.47
N GLY A 28 -7.40 28.10 -5.53
CA GLY A 28 -6.06 28.68 -5.67
C GLY A 28 -5.36 29.08 -4.36
N THR A 29 -6.11 29.31 -3.27
CA THR A 29 -5.51 29.79 -2.01
C THR A 29 -4.95 28.69 -1.10
N ALA A 30 -5.50 27.48 -1.20
CA ALA A 30 -5.22 26.37 -0.30
C ALA A 30 -4.31 25.29 -0.90
N ASN A 31 -3.45 25.66 -1.85
CA ASN A 31 -2.53 24.72 -2.52
C ASN A 31 -1.28 24.40 -1.67
N ASP A 32 -0.87 25.31 -0.79
CA ASP A 32 0.27 25.14 0.11
C ASP A 32 0.02 24.05 1.16
N VAL A 33 1.07 23.32 1.57
CA VAL A 33 0.94 22.26 2.59
C VAL A 33 0.36 22.76 3.91
N VAL A 34 0.70 23.98 4.31
CA VAL A 34 0.25 24.59 5.58
C VAL A 34 -1.19 25.11 5.50
N LYS A 35 -1.59 25.66 4.35
CA LYS A 35 -2.94 26.24 4.15
C LYS A 35 -3.96 25.20 3.70
N ASN A 36 -3.52 24.07 3.17
CA ASN A 36 -4.39 23.04 2.62
C ASN A 36 -5.19 22.35 3.74
N PRO A 37 -6.54 22.46 3.74
CA PRO A 37 -7.37 21.88 4.79
C PRO A 37 -7.42 20.34 4.77
N PHE A 38 -6.84 19.72 3.74
CA PHE A 38 -6.78 18.28 3.53
C PHE A 38 -5.47 17.65 4.02
N LYS A 39 -4.46 18.45 4.36
CA LYS A 39 -3.17 17.99 4.86
C LYS A 39 -3.07 18.17 6.38
N PRO A 40 -2.38 17.26 7.08
CA PRO A 40 -2.03 17.49 8.47
C PRO A 40 -1.00 18.63 8.54
N THR A 41 -1.10 19.45 9.59
CA THR A 41 -0.20 20.59 9.82
C THR A 41 0.56 20.38 11.12
N ILE A 42 1.71 21.04 11.25
CA ILE A 42 2.47 21.03 12.51
C ILE A 42 2.20 22.34 13.23
N HIS A 43 1.87 22.27 14.52
CA HIS A 43 1.74 23.47 15.33
C HIS A 43 3.11 24.12 15.56
N PRO A 44 3.29 25.44 15.29
CA PRO A 44 4.61 26.07 15.25
C PRO A 44 5.37 26.02 16.59
N VAL A 45 4.66 26.22 17.71
CA VAL A 45 5.26 26.25 19.05
C VAL A 45 5.47 24.82 19.61
N THR A 46 4.40 24.05 19.73
CA THR A 46 4.42 22.71 20.34
C THR A 46 5.03 21.62 19.45
N LYS A 47 5.21 21.87 18.15
CA LYS A 47 5.68 20.91 17.13
C LYS A 47 4.86 19.62 17.03
N LYS A 48 3.66 19.61 17.60
CA LYS A 48 2.73 18.49 17.49
C LYS A 48 2.02 18.52 16.14
N TRP A 49 1.75 17.33 15.61
CA TRP A 49 0.95 17.18 14.39
C TRP A 49 -0.54 17.34 14.70
N HIS A 50 -1.20 18.19 13.94
CA HIS A 50 -2.64 18.33 13.92
C HIS A 50 -3.23 17.54 12.76
N ASN A 51 -4.36 16.90 13.03
CA ASN A 51 -5.13 16.22 12.00
C ASN A 51 -5.63 17.22 10.95
N PRO A 52 -5.80 16.80 9.69
CA PRO A 52 -6.38 17.66 8.66
C PRO A 52 -7.80 18.07 9.06
N VAL A 53 -8.19 19.30 8.70
CA VAL A 53 -9.53 19.86 8.97
C VAL A 53 -10.63 18.97 8.39
N TYR A 54 -10.37 18.34 7.23
CA TYR A 54 -11.22 17.30 6.66
C TYR A 54 -10.48 15.96 6.66
N SER A 55 -11.09 14.95 7.28
CA SER A 55 -10.61 13.57 7.24
C SER A 55 -10.65 12.99 5.83
N LEU A 56 -9.89 11.92 5.57
CA LEU A 56 -9.84 11.27 4.25
C LEU A 56 -11.22 10.82 3.72
N ARG A 57 -12.17 10.49 4.61
CA ARG A 57 -13.56 10.20 4.25
C ARG A 57 -14.26 11.45 3.72
N ARG A 58 -14.21 12.55 4.48
CA ARG A 58 -14.83 13.84 4.10
C ARG A 58 -14.20 14.43 2.84
N GLN A 59 -12.88 14.23 2.66
CA GLN A 59 -12.19 14.57 1.41
C GLN A 59 -12.77 13.78 0.23
N LYS A 60 -12.96 12.46 0.37
CA LYS A 60 -13.58 11.63 -0.68
C LYS A 60 -14.99 12.12 -1.01
N GLU A 61 -15.82 12.42 -0.01
CA GLU A 61 -17.16 12.94 -0.23
C GLU A 61 -17.16 14.27 -1.00
N LEU A 62 -16.27 15.19 -0.65
CA LEU A 62 -16.11 16.45 -1.38
C LEU A 62 -15.63 16.24 -2.80
N VAL A 63 -14.66 15.34 -3.02
CA VAL A 63 -14.14 15.03 -4.36
C VAL A 63 -15.21 14.38 -5.22
N VAL A 64 -15.97 13.40 -4.70
CA VAL A 64 -17.06 12.76 -5.43
C VAL A 64 -18.11 13.80 -5.82
N LEU A 65 -18.55 14.62 -4.86
CA LEU A 65 -19.53 15.67 -5.14
C LEU A 65 -18.97 16.70 -6.14
N ALA A 66 -17.74 17.17 -5.99
CA ALA A 66 -17.15 18.10 -6.94
C ALA A 66 -17.00 17.51 -8.34
N ARG A 67 -16.66 16.23 -8.46
CA ARG A 67 -16.58 15.51 -9.74
C ARG A 67 -17.93 15.46 -10.44
N ASP A 68 -19.00 15.18 -9.71
CA ASP A 68 -20.36 15.11 -10.28
C ASP A 68 -20.82 16.48 -10.85
N TYR A 69 -20.27 17.59 -10.34
CA TYR A 69 -20.49 18.96 -10.83
C TYR A 69 -19.35 19.50 -11.70
N GLY A 70 -18.33 18.70 -12.03
CA GLY A 70 -17.19 19.13 -12.86
C GLY A 70 -16.22 20.13 -12.21
N LEU A 71 -16.23 20.27 -10.89
CA LEU A 71 -15.42 21.23 -10.11
C LEU A 71 -14.23 20.57 -9.37
N GLU A 72 -13.86 19.35 -9.76
CA GLU A 72 -12.82 18.59 -9.06
C GLU A 72 -11.45 19.29 -9.08
N ASP A 73 -11.14 20.01 -10.16
CA ASP A 73 -9.87 20.71 -10.32
C ASP A 73 -9.72 21.90 -9.37
N LEU A 74 -10.83 22.58 -9.04
CA LEU A 74 -10.86 23.72 -8.13
C LEU A 74 -10.58 23.35 -6.67
N LEU A 75 -10.72 22.06 -6.31
CA LEU A 75 -10.37 21.59 -4.97
C LEU A 75 -8.85 21.62 -4.74
N PRO A 76 -8.40 21.86 -3.50
CA PRO A 76 -7.00 21.68 -3.14
C PRO A 76 -6.47 20.27 -3.47
N PRO A 77 -5.14 20.10 -3.67
CA PRO A 77 -4.58 18.80 -4.02
C PRO A 77 -4.81 17.76 -2.90
N THR A 78 -5.36 16.60 -3.26
CA THR A 78 -5.57 15.46 -2.35
C THR A 78 -5.20 14.13 -2.96
N VAL A 79 -4.96 13.14 -2.11
CA VAL A 79 -4.81 11.73 -2.51
C VAL A 79 -6.11 11.08 -3.00
N LYS A 80 -7.25 11.77 -2.84
CA LYS A 80 -8.58 11.27 -3.21
C LYS A 80 -9.03 11.73 -4.59
N LYS A 81 -8.36 12.74 -5.18
CA LYS A 81 -8.61 13.18 -6.56
C LYS A 81 -8.45 12.03 -7.56
N THR A 82 -9.30 12.01 -8.56
CA THR A 82 -9.39 11.05 -9.66
C THR A 82 -8.06 10.96 -10.40
N ALA A 83 -7.49 12.08 -10.85
CA ALA A 83 -6.20 12.10 -11.54
C ALA A 83 -5.04 11.49 -10.71
N VAL A 84 -5.04 11.69 -9.39
CA VAL A 84 -4.03 11.10 -8.50
C VAL A 84 -4.23 9.59 -8.36
N ARG A 85 -5.50 9.14 -8.29
CA ARG A 85 -5.85 7.72 -8.21
C ARG A 85 -5.53 6.99 -9.52
N GLU A 86 -5.75 7.62 -10.67
CA GLU A 86 -5.42 7.10 -11.99
C GLU A 86 -3.91 6.96 -12.16
N LYS A 87 -3.13 7.98 -11.81
CA LYS A 87 -1.66 7.89 -11.78
C LYS A 87 -1.19 6.74 -10.90
N ARG A 88 -1.76 6.61 -9.70
CA ARG A 88 -1.43 5.51 -8.79
C ARG A 88 -1.85 4.13 -9.35
N ALA A 89 -2.95 4.05 -10.08
CA ALA A 89 -3.37 2.82 -10.73
C ALA A 89 -2.40 2.44 -11.86
N LEU A 90 -1.93 3.41 -12.64
CA LEU A 90 -0.92 3.22 -13.68
C LEU A 90 0.44 2.75 -13.11
N GLU A 91 0.85 3.30 -11.96
CA GLU A 91 2.06 2.86 -11.25
C GLU A 91 1.98 1.40 -10.75
N GLY A 92 0.77 0.86 -10.58
CA GLY A 92 0.54 -0.51 -10.14
C GLY A 92 0.87 -0.79 -8.66
N PRO A 93 0.63 -2.04 -8.21
CA PRO A 93 0.89 -2.42 -6.81
C PRO A 93 2.39 -2.56 -6.53
N LYS A 94 2.89 -1.82 -5.55
CA LYS A 94 4.29 -1.88 -5.09
C LYS A 94 4.52 -2.86 -3.93
N MET A 95 3.63 -3.83 -3.74
CA MET A 95 3.70 -4.74 -2.59
C MET A 95 4.84 -5.73 -2.76
N LYS A 96 5.81 -5.73 -1.84
CA LYS A 96 6.99 -6.62 -1.87
C LYS A 96 6.62 -8.10 -2.03
N LYS A 97 5.56 -8.56 -1.35
CA LYS A 97 5.10 -9.96 -1.45
C LYS A 97 4.62 -10.34 -2.86
N MET A 98 4.14 -9.38 -3.65
CA MET A 98 3.72 -9.60 -5.03
C MET A 98 4.93 -9.63 -5.97
N MET A 99 5.89 -8.71 -5.76
CA MET A 99 7.11 -8.62 -6.58
C MET A 99 8.12 -9.73 -6.29
N SER A 100 8.25 -10.14 -5.04
CA SER A 100 9.19 -11.17 -4.59
C SER A 100 8.53 -12.02 -3.49
N PRO A 101 7.76 -13.05 -3.90
CA PRO A 101 7.18 -14.00 -2.98
C PRO A 101 8.27 -14.78 -2.25
N LYS A 102 8.11 -14.96 -0.94
CA LYS A 102 9.08 -15.70 -0.11
C LYS A 102 9.13 -17.20 -0.44
N GLY A 103 8.05 -17.76 -1.00
CA GLY A 103 7.86 -19.21 -1.12
C GLY A 103 7.50 -19.88 0.22
N LYS A 104 6.83 -21.04 0.15
CA LYS A 104 6.52 -21.86 1.32
C LYS A 104 7.80 -22.48 1.90
N GLU A 105 7.76 -22.91 3.15
CA GLU A 105 8.95 -23.48 3.79
C GLU A 105 9.47 -24.75 3.09
N TRP A 106 8.56 -25.63 2.65
CA TRP A 106 8.94 -26.84 1.93
C TRP A 106 9.56 -26.52 0.56
N GLU A 107 9.08 -25.49 -0.15
CA GLU A 107 9.68 -25.04 -1.43
C GLU A 107 11.12 -24.56 -1.20
N ARG A 108 11.33 -23.78 -0.14
CA ARG A 108 12.65 -23.25 0.21
C ARG A 108 13.65 -24.32 0.67
N THR A 109 13.16 -25.37 1.33
CA THR A 109 14.00 -26.44 1.89
C THR A 109 14.12 -27.67 0.99
N LEU A 110 13.31 -27.77 -0.08
CA LEU A 110 13.23 -28.93 -0.97
C LEU A 110 14.59 -29.32 -1.53
N LYS A 111 15.34 -28.34 -2.04
CA LYS A 111 16.67 -28.56 -2.62
C LYS A 111 17.62 -29.20 -1.60
N GLY A 112 17.72 -28.61 -0.41
CA GLY A 112 18.56 -29.16 0.67
C GLY A 112 18.12 -30.54 1.14
N ARG A 113 16.80 -30.81 1.20
CA ARG A 113 16.28 -32.15 1.52
C ARG A 113 16.63 -33.19 0.45
N LEU A 114 16.60 -32.83 -0.83
CA LEU A 114 16.97 -33.73 -1.93
C LEU A 114 18.48 -34.03 -1.92
N GLU A 115 19.32 -33.01 -1.71
CA GLU A 115 20.78 -33.20 -1.60
C GLU A 115 21.17 -34.10 -0.44
N MET A 116 20.52 -33.93 0.73
CA MET A 116 20.71 -34.83 1.88
C MET A 116 20.32 -36.27 1.56
N ARG A 117 19.19 -36.48 0.86
CA ARG A 117 18.76 -37.81 0.42
C ARG A 117 19.74 -38.43 -0.57
N GLU A 118 20.20 -37.67 -1.56
CA GLU A 118 21.18 -38.16 -2.54
C GLU A 118 22.49 -38.59 -1.86
N LYS A 119 23.01 -37.76 -0.96
CA LYS A 119 24.23 -38.07 -0.20
C LYS A 119 24.07 -39.32 0.66
N ALA A 120 22.93 -39.48 1.33
CA ALA A 120 22.63 -40.65 2.14
C ALA A 120 22.56 -41.93 1.28
N MET A 121 21.88 -41.87 0.13
CA MET A 121 21.78 -43.01 -0.79
C MET A 121 23.15 -43.39 -1.38
N ARG A 122 23.98 -42.40 -1.72
CA ARG A 122 25.35 -42.65 -2.21
C ARG A 122 26.23 -43.32 -1.14
N GLY A 123 26.06 -42.95 0.13
CA GLY A 123 26.78 -43.55 1.26
C GLY A 123 26.21 -44.88 1.76
N MET A 124 24.97 -45.22 1.36
CA MET A 124 24.25 -46.39 1.85
C MET A 124 24.99 -47.72 1.64
N PRO A 125 25.60 -48.01 0.46
CA PRO A 125 26.29 -49.29 0.27
C PRO A 125 27.45 -49.50 1.26
N ASN A 126 28.26 -48.46 1.47
CA ASN A 126 29.39 -48.51 2.41
C ASN A 126 28.92 -48.68 3.86
N LEU A 127 27.80 -48.04 4.21
CA LEU A 127 27.20 -48.16 5.53
C LEU A 127 26.71 -49.60 5.79
N ILE A 128 26.04 -50.20 4.81
CA ILE A 128 25.57 -51.60 4.89
C ILE A 128 26.75 -52.57 5.03
N GLU A 129 27.83 -52.36 4.28
CA GLU A 129 29.03 -53.20 4.36
C GLU A 129 29.67 -53.14 5.75
N ARG A 130 29.83 -51.93 6.30
CA ARG A 130 30.33 -51.70 7.66
C ARG A 130 29.44 -52.33 8.71
N TRP A 131 28.12 -52.15 8.61
CA TRP A 131 27.16 -52.73 9.55
C TRP A 131 27.20 -54.26 9.56
N ARG A 132 27.32 -54.89 8.38
CA ARG A 132 27.48 -56.34 8.25
C ARG A 132 28.80 -56.82 8.87
N LYS A 133 29.93 -56.13 8.59
CA LYS A 133 31.24 -56.44 9.17
C LYS A 133 31.24 -56.32 10.71
N ALA A 134 30.52 -55.35 11.26
CA ALA A 134 30.37 -55.16 12.71
C ALA A 134 29.42 -56.16 13.40
N GLY A 135 28.90 -57.16 12.68
CA GLY A 135 28.10 -58.24 13.25
C GLY A 135 26.63 -57.89 13.47
N HIS A 136 26.01 -57.20 12.51
CA HIS A 136 24.55 -56.92 12.50
C HIS A 136 24.05 -56.20 13.75
N GLY A 137 24.81 -55.21 14.24
CA GLY A 137 24.40 -54.36 15.36
C GLY A 137 25.02 -54.72 16.72
N ARG A 138 25.68 -55.87 16.88
CA ARG A 138 26.32 -56.25 18.16
C ARG A 138 27.49 -55.32 18.55
N GLY A 139 28.28 -54.87 17.58
CA GLY A 139 29.38 -53.91 17.77
C GLY A 139 29.08 -52.51 17.23
N TRP A 140 27.83 -52.19 16.90
CA TRP A 140 27.47 -50.92 16.27
C TRP A 140 27.22 -49.83 17.31
N THR A 141 27.96 -48.73 17.21
CA THR A 141 27.87 -47.57 18.11
C THR A 141 27.30 -46.32 17.45
N GLU A 142 27.24 -46.27 16.11
CA GLU A 142 26.76 -45.12 15.33
C GLU A 142 25.24 -45.15 15.12
N TRP A 143 24.47 -45.24 16.20
CA TRP A 143 23.01 -45.17 16.12
C TRP A 143 22.54 -43.73 15.80
N PRO A 144 21.48 -43.56 14.99
CA PRO A 144 20.82 -42.27 14.84
C PRO A 144 20.40 -41.74 16.21
N ARG A 145 20.54 -40.43 16.41
CA ARG A 145 20.04 -39.74 17.60
C ARG A 145 18.65 -39.19 17.38
#